data_AF-A0A9D6LXW6-F1
#
_entry.id   AF-A0A9D6LXW6-F1
#
_cell.length_a   1.000
_cell.length_b   1.000
_cell.length_c   1.000
_cell.angle_alpha   90.00
_cell.angle_beta   90.00
_cell.angle_gamma   90.00
#
_symmetry.space_group_name_H-M   'P 1'
#
loop_
_entity.id
_entity.type
_entity.pdbx_description
1 polymer ?
#
loop_
_entity_poly.entity_id
_entity_poly.type
_entity_poly.pdbx_seq_one_letter_code
_entity_poly.pdbx_strand_id
1 'polypeptide(L)'
;MAAGKSGLLLAVLFAAVAAPLSSGAREILYVTNSGGDDVTLVDAATRQTIGSIRTGPTPHGLEAAPDGSRVYVSGETDNDIVAIDTATSSILWKALLGGRPNHIAVSGDGRFIYVPIRSADYADVVDAEARRRIKSIPVGRGPHNAYRSPDGKWIYVTSMGENKISIIDVASQSVIGAIPLGGEPRPAAITSDNRRLYVALTGLRGFVVADVVGRKVIDKVELPPADVADVSTYGYTPTHGLAMRPDNRQFWITNVFGNAVEGLSVPDHRLLATIPVGLAPNWMTFGPEGRFLYVSNAGSNDISVVDTELMREAARVKVGLAPKRLLVVRVPTGLGGPQEPGWKAAARRPSASDYYLKGGGILSAESYSFRDLFKKGELRVESAPAFWRRLGVRGLSMKAAYFKSRDDNSLERFKQALREDQRVFTAMILDGNLVSDDEAANRKQIEEDKRLLSAAHYLGAPVVRVNVGSTGRGDDADQREGVERAIRAFREMLPLAKELGIRLAIENHGGPSKTADGIIRIIRGTDKAWVGACLDFGNWDDRTTMYAEIEKLAPYVFHTHVKVVAFDRYGNESTIDYPKALGILARTGYHGALSIEFEGEGDPVTGVTKMRDLLVKLWMGAPKTVPRSSNVTQLH
;
A
#
# COMPACT_ATOMS: atom_id res chain seq x y z
N MET A 1 -70.35 17.75 41.96
CA MET A 1 -70.22 16.85 40.79
C MET A 1 -69.04 17.32 39.95
N ALA A 2 -68.05 16.43 39.76
CA ALA A 2 -67.01 16.34 38.71
C ALA A 2 -66.21 17.60 38.30
N ALA A 3 -64.94 17.57 37.89
CA ALA A 3 -63.78 16.71 38.04
C ALA A 3 -62.62 17.56 37.49
N GLY A 4 -61.46 17.63 38.16
CA GLY A 4 -60.33 18.46 37.73
C GLY A 4 -59.00 17.84 38.12
N LYS A 5 -58.28 17.37 37.10
CA LYS A 5 -57.11 16.47 37.15
C LYS A 5 -55.89 17.07 37.85
N SER A 6 -55.23 16.27 38.68
CA SER A 6 -53.91 16.52 39.27
C SER A 6 -52.79 16.26 38.27
N GLY A 7 -51.91 17.24 38.05
CA GLY A 7 -50.64 17.10 37.33
C GLY A 7 -49.48 17.27 38.31
N LEU A 8 -48.72 16.21 38.54
CA LEU A 8 -47.52 16.18 39.37
C LEU A 8 -46.30 16.52 38.49
N LEU A 9 -45.65 17.67 38.70
CA LEU A 9 -44.32 17.94 38.12
C LEU A 9 -43.23 17.49 39.10
N LEU A 10 -42.49 16.46 38.71
CA LEU A 10 -41.30 15.99 39.39
C LEU A 10 -40.09 16.74 38.80
N ALA A 11 -39.46 17.64 39.57
CA ALA A 11 -38.21 18.28 39.19
C ALA A 11 -37.04 17.32 39.44
N VAL A 12 -36.39 16.85 38.38
CA VAL A 12 -35.15 16.06 38.45
C VAL A 12 -33.96 17.03 38.44
N LEU A 13 -33.29 17.18 39.59
CA LEU A 13 -31.96 17.81 39.66
C LEU A 13 -30.92 16.87 39.03
N PHE A 14 -30.32 17.29 37.92
CA PHE A 14 -29.08 16.69 37.44
C PHE A 14 -27.90 17.25 38.26
N ALA A 15 -27.38 16.44 39.19
CA ALA A 15 -26.06 16.66 39.75
C ALA A 15 -25.02 16.34 38.66
N ALA A 16 -24.38 17.36 38.10
CA ALA A 16 -23.22 17.17 37.23
C ALA A 16 -22.06 16.61 38.07
N VAL A 17 -21.78 15.32 37.92
CA VAL A 17 -20.52 14.73 38.39
C VAL A 17 -19.42 15.29 37.48
N ALA A 18 -18.75 16.35 37.93
CA ALA A 18 -17.50 16.78 37.32
C ALA A 18 -16.47 15.67 37.55
N ALA A 19 -16.13 14.93 36.49
CA ALA A 19 -14.97 14.06 36.51
C ALA A 19 -13.73 14.93 36.81
N PRO A 20 -12.82 14.51 37.70
CA PRO A 20 -11.63 15.28 37.98
C PRO A 20 -10.82 15.39 36.68
N LEU A 21 -10.53 16.62 36.26
CA LEU A 21 -9.49 16.90 35.27
C LEU A 21 -8.17 16.41 35.86
N SER A 22 -7.77 15.19 35.49
CA SER A 22 -6.36 14.82 35.63
C SER A 22 -5.60 15.71 34.66
N SER A 23 -5.01 16.79 35.18
CA SER A 23 -4.03 17.62 34.47
C SER A 23 -2.67 16.89 34.34
N GLY A 24 -2.70 15.57 34.14
CA GLY A 24 -1.53 14.72 34.01
C GLY A 24 -1.01 14.66 32.58
N ALA A 25 0.30 14.50 32.45
CA ALA A 25 0.96 14.16 31.20
C ALA A 25 0.26 12.97 30.51
N ARG A 26 0.06 13.05 29.19
CA ARG A 26 -0.63 12.02 28.38
C ARG A 26 0.37 11.27 27.51
N GLU A 27 0.17 9.98 27.35
CA GLU A 27 0.94 9.18 26.40
C GLU A 27 0.25 9.18 25.03
N ILE A 28 0.95 9.73 24.05
CA ILE A 28 0.44 9.89 22.69
C ILE A 28 1.36 9.14 21.76
N LEU A 29 0.76 8.26 20.97
CA LEU A 29 1.44 7.54 19.93
C LEU A 29 1.40 8.36 18.64
N TYR A 30 2.57 8.84 18.21
CA TYR A 30 2.77 9.50 16.93
C TYR A 30 3.09 8.44 15.88
N VAL A 31 2.44 8.49 14.72
CA VAL A 31 2.59 7.49 13.65
C VAL A 31 2.80 8.18 12.31
N THR A 32 3.99 8.05 11.72
CA THR A 32 4.30 8.58 10.38
C THR A 32 3.61 7.75 9.31
N ASN A 33 2.92 8.42 8.38
CA ASN A 33 2.20 7.78 7.28
C ASN A 33 2.93 8.04 5.96
N SER A 34 3.94 7.23 5.66
CA SER A 34 4.86 7.47 4.53
C SER A 34 4.23 7.42 3.14
N GLY A 35 3.07 6.74 3.00
CA GLY A 35 2.30 6.77 1.76
C GLY A 35 1.44 8.02 1.60
N GLY A 36 1.34 8.85 2.64
CA GLY A 36 0.63 10.12 2.67
C GLY A 36 1.55 11.30 2.96
N ASP A 37 1.02 12.30 3.67
CA ASP A 37 1.66 13.58 3.95
C ASP A 37 1.58 14.00 5.44
N ASP A 38 1.26 13.05 6.33
CA ASP A 38 0.88 13.34 7.71
C ASP A 38 1.41 12.34 8.75
N VAL A 39 1.33 12.78 10.02
CA VAL A 39 1.55 11.99 11.23
C VAL A 39 0.22 11.85 11.95
N THR A 40 -0.22 10.61 12.21
CA THR A 40 -1.43 10.34 13.00
C THR A 40 -1.10 10.34 14.49
N LEU A 41 -1.99 10.93 15.29
CA LEU A 41 -1.92 10.94 16.75
C LEU A 41 -2.95 9.96 17.30
N VAL A 42 -2.49 9.03 18.12
CA VAL A 42 -3.35 8.07 18.82
C VAL A 42 -3.15 8.25 20.32
N ASP A 43 -4.24 8.39 21.06
CA ASP A 43 -4.18 8.36 22.52
C ASP A 43 -3.89 6.93 22.98
N ALA A 44 -2.81 6.73 23.72
CA ALA A 44 -2.36 5.39 24.12
C ALA A 44 -3.31 4.71 25.12
N ALA A 45 -3.99 5.50 25.96
CA ALA A 45 -4.90 5.01 26.98
C ALA A 45 -6.25 4.58 26.39
N THR A 46 -6.84 5.41 25.53
CA THR A 46 -8.14 5.11 24.90
C THR A 46 -8.01 4.31 23.60
N ARG A 47 -6.81 4.27 23.01
CA ARG A 47 -6.49 3.64 21.72
C ARG A 47 -7.32 4.21 20.58
N GLN A 48 -7.65 5.50 20.67
CA GLN A 48 -8.39 6.22 19.65
C GLN A 48 -7.47 7.17 18.91
N THR A 49 -7.66 7.25 17.59
CA THR A 49 -7.08 8.35 16.82
C THR A 49 -7.72 9.63 17.28
N ILE A 50 -6.91 10.58 17.69
CA ILE A 50 -7.36 11.87 18.16
C ILE A 50 -7.18 12.93 17.08
N GLY A 51 -6.13 12.83 16.25
CA GLY A 51 -5.85 13.84 15.22
C GLY A 51 -4.76 13.44 14.24
N SER A 52 -4.41 14.40 13.37
CA SER A 52 -3.29 14.26 12.44
C SER A 52 -2.62 15.60 12.17
N ILE A 53 -1.31 15.56 11.91
CA ILE A 53 -0.46 16.71 11.64
C ILE A 53 0.15 16.53 10.24
N ARG A 54 -0.14 17.45 9.31
CA ARG A 54 0.47 17.42 7.98
C ARG A 54 1.90 17.94 8.07
N THR A 55 2.85 17.10 7.72
CA THR A 55 4.29 17.42 7.78
C THR A 55 4.89 17.67 6.40
N GLY A 56 4.23 17.21 5.34
CA GLY A 56 4.76 17.17 3.98
C GLY A 56 4.77 15.73 3.47
N PRO A 57 4.97 15.51 2.16
CA PRO A 57 4.93 14.18 1.56
C PRO A 57 5.99 13.25 2.15
N THR A 58 5.62 11.97 2.32
CA THR A 58 6.53 10.89 2.72
C THR A 58 7.26 11.16 4.05
N PRO A 59 6.52 11.42 5.15
CA PRO A 59 7.13 11.44 6.48
C PRO A 59 7.63 10.04 6.83
N HIS A 60 8.87 9.94 7.32
CA HIS A 60 9.51 8.63 7.55
C HIS A 60 10.10 8.50 8.96
N GLY A 61 11.25 9.11 9.25
CA GLY A 61 11.85 9.13 10.58
C GLY A 61 11.00 9.89 11.59
N LEU A 62 11.03 9.46 12.84
CA LEU A 62 10.25 10.03 13.94
C LEU A 62 11.03 9.84 15.25
N GLU A 63 11.30 10.91 15.98
CA GLU A 63 11.92 10.87 17.31
C GLU A 63 11.47 12.07 18.15
N ALA A 64 11.41 11.92 19.48
CA ALA A 64 11.03 13.00 20.39
C ALA A 64 12.25 13.66 21.04
N ALA A 65 12.09 14.94 21.40
CA ALA A 65 12.95 15.56 22.40
C ALA A 65 12.81 14.79 23.73
N PRO A 66 13.89 14.63 24.52
CA PRO A 66 13.85 13.87 25.78
C PRO A 66 12.83 14.37 26.81
N ASP A 67 12.50 15.67 26.76
CA ASP A 67 11.50 16.30 27.62
C ASP A 67 10.05 16.08 27.12
N GLY A 68 9.87 15.46 25.95
CA GLY A 68 8.56 15.24 25.32
C GLY A 68 7.90 16.50 24.76
N SER A 69 8.55 17.68 24.80
CA SER A 69 7.96 18.95 24.33
C SER A 69 7.91 19.07 22.81
N ARG A 70 8.74 18.29 22.10
CA ARG A 70 8.85 18.32 20.64
C ARG A 70 8.96 16.92 20.05
N VAL A 71 8.42 16.79 18.85
CA VAL A 71 8.61 15.63 17.98
C VAL A 71 9.26 16.09 16.69
N TYR A 72 10.25 15.35 16.21
CA TYR A 72 10.95 15.62 14.97
C TYR A 72 10.63 14.53 13.96
N VAL A 73 10.36 14.95 12.72
CA VAL A 73 9.99 14.08 11.60
C VAL A 73 10.93 14.36 10.45
N SER A 74 11.46 13.32 9.80
CA SER A 74 12.20 13.50 8.55
C SER A 74 11.27 13.39 7.34
N GLY A 75 11.26 14.39 6.46
CA GLY A 75 10.59 14.32 5.15
C GLY A 75 11.54 13.75 4.10
N GLU A 76 11.29 12.52 3.62
CA GLU A 76 12.20 11.90 2.64
C GLU A 76 12.18 12.62 1.29
N THR A 77 11.00 13.03 0.84
CA THR A 77 10.81 13.68 -0.46
C THR A 77 11.32 15.13 -0.44
N ASP A 78 11.09 15.84 0.66
CA ASP A 78 11.43 17.25 0.80
C ASP A 78 12.87 17.47 1.30
N ASN A 79 13.59 16.41 1.69
CA ASN A 79 14.93 16.48 2.30
C ASN A 79 14.97 17.43 3.50
N ASP A 80 14.01 17.33 4.42
CA ASP A 80 13.88 18.22 5.57
C ASP A 80 13.72 17.48 6.90
N ILE A 81 13.92 18.22 7.99
CA ILE A 81 13.41 17.90 9.32
C ILE A 81 12.28 18.86 9.64
N VAL A 82 11.15 18.31 10.07
CA VAL A 82 9.98 19.04 10.57
C VAL A 82 9.94 18.90 12.07
N ALA A 83 9.96 20.02 12.80
CA ALA A 83 9.76 20.06 14.24
C ALA A 83 8.30 20.35 14.57
N ILE A 84 7.72 19.53 15.43
CA ILE A 84 6.33 19.60 15.87
C ILE A 84 6.34 19.92 17.37
N ASP A 85 5.54 20.90 17.76
CA ASP A 85 5.22 21.16 19.16
C ASP A 85 4.21 20.14 19.67
N THR A 86 4.53 19.41 20.73
CA THR A 86 3.60 18.37 21.20
C THR A 86 2.41 18.95 21.93
N ALA A 87 2.56 20.09 22.62
CA ALA A 87 1.46 20.72 23.33
C ALA A 87 0.35 21.19 22.37
N THR A 88 0.72 21.79 21.24
CA THR A 88 -0.23 22.39 20.29
C THR A 88 -0.48 21.54 19.05
N SER A 89 0.36 20.52 18.80
CA SER A 89 0.35 19.73 17.55
C SER A 89 0.61 20.58 16.29
N SER A 90 1.32 21.69 16.43
CA SER A 90 1.67 22.60 15.33
C SER A 90 3.11 22.39 14.85
N ILE A 91 3.39 22.74 13.59
CA ILE A 91 4.77 22.80 13.08
C ILE A 91 5.44 24.05 13.64
N LEU A 92 6.57 23.88 14.33
CA LEU A 92 7.40 24.96 14.85
C LEU A 92 8.34 25.52 13.79
N TRP A 93 8.98 24.64 13.02
CA TRP A 93 9.94 24.99 11.98
C TRP A 93 10.27 23.78 11.10
N LYS A 94 10.87 24.07 9.95
CA LYS A 94 11.49 23.10 9.05
C LYS A 94 12.96 23.47 8.81
N ALA A 95 13.83 22.48 8.67
CA ALA A 95 15.23 22.67 8.35
C ALA A 95 15.64 21.77 7.19
N LEU A 96 16.23 22.36 6.13
CA LEU A 96 16.74 21.59 4.99
C LEU A 96 17.97 20.77 5.36
N LEU A 97 18.06 19.59 4.77
CA LEU A 97 19.15 18.64 4.89
C LEU A 97 19.98 18.60 3.61
N GLY A 98 21.11 17.92 3.67
CA GLY A 98 22.00 17.73 2.53
C GLY A 98 21.55 16.68 1.50
N GLY A 99 20.45 15.97 1.75
CA GLY A 99 19.94 14.93 0.86
C GLY A 99 18.80 14.13 1.50
N ARG A 100 18.48 12.97 0.93
CA ARG A 100 17.34 12.14 1.35
C ARG A 100 17.56 11.53 2.73
N PRO A 101 16.82 11.95 3.78
CA PRO A 101 16.98 11.39 5.12
C PRO A 101 16.36 9.99 5.25
N ASN A 102 16.54 9.40 6.43
CA ASN A 102 15.75 8.26 6.89
C ASN A 102 15.55 8.36 8.44
N HIS A 103 15.68 7.30 9.23
CA HIS A 103 15.39 7.39 10.67
C HIS A 103 16.45 8.18 11.46
N ILE A 104 15.98 9.08 12.32
CA ILE A 104 16.76 10.08 13.05
C ILE A 104 16.98 9.66 14.51
N ALA A 105 17.97 10.28 15.15
CA ALA A 105 18.15 10.22 16.61
C ALA A 105 18.36 11.62 17.18
N VAL A 106 17.83 11.88 18.38
CA VAL A 106 18.00 13.15 19.11
C VAL A 106 18.99 12.94 20.25
N SER A 107 19.86 13.91 20.55
CA SER A 107 20.78 13.85 21.70
C SER A 107 20.04 13.86 23.05
N GLY A 108 20.70 13.40 24.11
CA GLY A 108 20.08 13.30 25.45
C GLY A 108 19.69 14.65 26.08
N ASP A 109 20.26 15.75 25.60
CA ASP A 109 19.90 17.12 25.98
C ASP A 109 18.87 17.76 25.03
N GLY A 110 18.44 17.06 23.98
CA GLY A 110 17.49 17.56 22.99
C GLY A 110 18.06 18.58 21.98
N ARG A 111 19.34 18.95 22.08
CA ARG A 111 19.93 20.03 21.27
C ARG A 111 20.22 19.62 19.84
N PHE A 112 20.67 18.39 19.60
CA PHE A 112 21.16 17.94 18.30
C PHE A 112 20.33 16.79 17.76
N ILE A 113 20.00 16.85 16.47
CA ILE A 113 19.31 15.81 15.72
C ILE A 113 20.27 15.24 14.69
N TYR A 114 20.52 13.95 14.77
CA TYR A 114 21.40 13.20 13.89
C TYR A 114 20.56 12.50 12.83
N VAL A 115 20.84 12.81 11.56
CA VAL A 115 19.99 12.46 10.43
C VAL A 115 20.81 11.72 9.38
N PRO A 116 20.75 10.37 9.31
CA PRO A 116 21.32 9.58 8.23
C PRO A 116 20.80 10.06 6.88
N ILE A 117 21.69 10.43 5.96
CA ILE A 117 21.34 10.86 4.61
C ILE A 117 21.56 9.70 3.65
N ARG A 118 20.50 8.93 3.37
CA ARG A 118 20.56 7.67 2.61
C ARG A 118 21.08 7.84 1.18
N SER A 119 20.91 9.03 0.59
CA SER A 119 21.45 9.34 -0.75
C SER A 119 22.93 9.75 -0.74
N ALA A 120 23.58 9.77 0.42
CA ALA A 120 24.97 10.17 0.61
C ALA A 120 25.65 9.31 1.70
N ASP A 121 26.92 9.56 2.01
CA ASP A 121 27.72 8.72 2.91
C ASP A 121 27.92 9.34 4.32
N TYR A 122 27.00 10.23 4.72
CA TYR A 122 27.09 10.99 5.97
C TYR A 122 25.76 11.04 6.75
N ALA A 123 25.87 11.41 8.02
CA ALA A 123 24.76 11.84 8.87
C ALA A 123 24.85 13.36 9.08
N ASP A 124 23.77 14.06 8.77
CA ASP A 124 23.64 15.49 9.09
C ASP A 124 23.40 15.67 10.59
N VAL A 125 23.93 16.77 11.14
CA VAL A 125 23.65 17.25 12.48
C VAL A 125 22.86 18.55 12.35
N VAL A 126 21.63 18.53 12.83
CA VAL A 126 20.75 19.70 12.93
C VAL A 126 20.76 20.19 14.38
N ASP A 127 21.05 21.47 14.58
CA ASP A 127 20.90 22.12 15.89
C ASP A 127 19.43 22.57 16.02
N ALA A 128 18.73 22.03 17.00
CA ALA A 128 17.31 22.29 17.24
C ALA A 128 17.02 23.68 17.83
N GLU A 129 18.02 24.31 18.44
CA GLU A 129 17.95 25.69 18.92
C GLU A 129 18.18 26.67 17.77
N ALA A 130 19.22 26.44 16.98
CA ALA A 130 19.53 27.25 15.79
C ALA A 130 18.63 26.95 14.58
N ARG A 131 17.87 25.86 14.64
CA ARG A 131 16.87 25.41 13.63
C ARG A 131 17.48 25.21 12.24
N ARG A 132 18.70 24.71 12.17
CA ARG A 132 19.43 24.51 10.92
C ARG A 132 20.44 23.39 11.02
N ARG A 133 20.76 22.79 9.87
CA ARG A 133 21.92 21.92 9.74
C ARG A 133 23.19 22.72 10.06
N ILE A 134 24.05 22.15 10.91
CA ILE A 134 25.32 22.77 11.32
C ILE A 134 26.54 22.00 10.83
N LYS A 135 26.42 20.70 10.56
CA LYS A 135 27.53 19.83 10.16
C LYS A 135 27.02 18.55 9.48
N SER A 136 27.91 17.86 8.77
CA SER A 136 27.72 16.50 8.27
C SER A 136 28.89 15.63 8.74
N ILE A 137 28.61 14.41 9.21
CA ILE A 137 29.59 13.47 9.76
C ILE A 137 29.63 12.23 8.85
N PRO A 138 30.78 11.88 8.24
CA PRO A 138 30.91 10.65 7.46
C PRO A 138 30.63 9.42 8.31
N VAL A 139 29.74 8.54 7.85
CA VAL A 139 29.32 7.32 8.58
C VAL A 139 29.38 6.06 7.72
N GLY A 140 29.82 6.18 6.47
CA GLY A 140 29.90 5.10 5.50
C GLY A 140 28.68 5.03 4.58
N ARG A 141 28.78 4.20 3.54
CA ARG A 141 27.80 4.20 2.43
C ARG A 141 26.40 3.75 2.83
N GLY A 142 25.41 4.46 2.29
CA GLY A 142 23.99 4.15 2.45
C GLY A 142 23.52 4.11 3.91
N PRO A 143 23.75 5.17 4.71
CA PRO A 143 23.31 5.25 6.08
C PRO A 143 21.77 5.25 6.14
N HIS A 144 21.20 4.56 7.12
CA HIS A 144 19.78 4.21 7.11
C HIS A 144 19.05 4.52 8.41
N ASN A 145 19.59 4.13 9.57
CA ASN A 145 18.95 4.39 10.87
C ASN A 145 19.97 4.96 11.85
N ALA A 146 19.55 5.97 12.61
CA ALA A 146 20.29 6.46 13.77
C ALA A 146 19.58 6.05 15.07
N TYR A 147 20.34 5.78 16.12
CA TYR A 147 19.83 5.45 17.46
C TYR A 147 20.67 6.11 18.53
N ARG A 148 20.05 6.72 19.54
CA ARG A 148 20.75 7.23 20.73
C ARG A 148 21.05 6.07 21.68
N SER A 149 22.28 6.00 22.21
CA SER A 149 22.60 5.07 23.30
C SER A 149 21.79 5.40 24.57
N PRO A 150 21.44 4.42 25.41
CA PRO A 150 20.69 4.67 26.65
C PRO A 150 21.34 5.70 27.58
N ASP A 151 22.68 5.74 27.64
CA ASP A 151 23.44 6.72 28.42
C ASP A 151 23.62 8.09 27.74
N GLY A 152 23.10 8.24 26.52
CA GLY A 152 23.12 9.48 25.74
C GLY A 152 24.48 9.89 25.18
N LYS A 153 25.54 9.10 25.43
CA LYS A 153 26.91 9.46 25.01
C LYS A 153 27.13 9.29 23.51
N TRP A 154 26.47 8.32 22.89
CA TRP A 154 26.72 7.92 21.52
C TRP A 154 25.46 7.90 20.65
N ILE A 155 25.67 8.10 19.35
CA ILE A 155 24.69 7.82 18.30
C ILE A 155 25.22 6.68 17.44
N TYR A 156 24.44 5.61 17.33
CA TYR A 156 24.71 4.49 16.43
C TYR A 156 24.04 4.74 15.10
N VAL A 157 24.81 4.71 14.01
CA VAL A 157 24.27 4.85 12.64
C VAL A 157 24.52 3.58 11.85
N THR A 158 23.46 2.92 11.40
CA THR A 158 23.56 1.75 10.52
C THR A 158 23.87 2.19 9.09
N SER A 159 24.89 1.60 8.47
CA SER A 159 25.28 1.87 7.08
C SER A 159 25.12 0.61 6.24
N MET A 160 24.08 0.60 5.39
CA MET A 160 23.69 -0.54 4.57
C MET A 160 24.77 -0.92 3.56
N GLY A 161 25.30 0.06 2.83
CA GLY A 161 26.30 -0.17 1.77
C GLY A 161 27.70 -0.53 2.27
N GLU A 162 27.90 -0.53 3.58
CA GLU A 162 29.16 -0.91 4.26
C GLU A 162 28.97 -1.98 5.35
N ASN A 163 27.78 -2.55 5.49
CA ASN A 163 27.50 -3.67 6.39
C ASN A 163 28.00 -3.45 7.84
N LYS A 164 27.81 -2.23 8.38
CA LYS A 164 28.35 -1.84 9.68
C LYS A 164 27.44 -0.88 10.45
N ILE A 165 27.72 -0.71 11.74
CA ILE A 165 27.24 0.41 12.56
C ILE A 165 28.41 1.34 12.85
N SER A 166 28.28 2.62 12.54
CA SER A 166 29.20 3.67 12.97
C SER A 166 28.78 4.24 14.33
N ILE A 167 29.75 4.51 15.21
CA ILE A 167 29.52 5.04 16.56
C ILE A 167 29.99 6.50 16.56
N ILE A 168 29.05 7.43 16.64
CA ILE A 168 29.31 8.86 16.78
C ILE A 168 29.33 9.21 18.26
N ASP A 169 30.38 9.86 18.72
CA ASP A 169 30.43 10.47 20.05
C ASP A 169 29.71 11.82 20.04
N VAL A 170 28.74 12.01 20.93
CA VAL A 170 27.90 13.21 20.96
C VAL A 170 28.69 14.45 21.37
N ALA A 171 29.67 14.30 22.27
CA ALA A 171 30.45 15.41 22.78
C ALA A 171 31.39 16.00 21.70
N SER A 172 32.11 15.14 20.98
CA SER A 172 33.02 15.55 19.90
C SER A 172 32.35 15.70 18.52
N GLN A 173 31.12 15.18 18.36
CA GLN A 173 30.43 15.08 17.08
C GLN A 173 31.30 14.47 15.97
N SER A 174 31.91 13.33 16.30
CA SER A 174 32.82 12.59 15.43
C SER A 174 32.65 11.08 15.58
N VAL A 175 32.99 10.32 14.54
CA VAL A 175 32.97 8.85 14.60
C VAL A 175 34.16 8.36 15.41
N ILE A 176 33.89 7.61 16.49
CA ILE A 176 34.91 7.04 17.41
C ILE A 176 35.11 5.53 17.21
N GLY A 177 34.36 4.92 16.29
CA GLY A 177 34.44 3.49 16.02
C GLY A 177 33.36 2.99 15.09
N ALA A 178 33.47 1.73 14.70
CA ALA A 178 32.45 1.02 13.98
C ALA A 178 32.38 -0.45 14.41
N ILE A 179 31.23 -1.08 14.17
CA ILE A 179 30.93 -2.48 14.43
C ILE A 179 30.61 -3.14 13.08
N PRO A 180 31.50 -3.98 12.54
CA PRO A 180 31.20 -4.77 11.34
C PRO A 180 30.10 -5.80 11.66
N LEU A 181 29.11 -5.94 10.77
CA LEU A 181 27.96 -6.81 10.99
C LEU A 181 27.94 -8.06 10.10
N GLY A 182 28.74 -8.08 9.03
CA GLY A 182 28.79 -9.20 8.09
C GLY A 182 27.59 -9.29 7.13
N GLY A 183 26.69 -8.30 7.14
CA GLY A 183 25.58 -8.17 6.20
C GLY A 183 24.92 -6.79 6.28
N GLU A 184 23.98 -6.51 5.38
CA GLU A 184 23.34 -5.19 5.24
C GLU A 184 22.41 -4.91 6.43
N PRO A 185 22.73 -3.96 7.34
CA PRO A 185 21.89 -3.68 8.50
C PRO A 185 20.54 -3.04 8.17
N ARG A 186 19.52 -3.43 8.92
CA ARG A 186 18.18 -2.82 8.89
C ARG A 186 17.87 -2.21 10.27
N PRO A 187 16.72 -2.43 10.95
CA PRO A 187 16.58 -1.90 12.30
C PRO A 187 17.58 -2.52 13.28
N ALA A 188 17.92 -1.76 14.31
CA ALA A 188 18.58 -2.27 15.51
C ALA A 188 17.74 -1.99 16.77
N ALA A 189 17.97 -2.78 17.82
CA ALA A 189 17.51 -2.54 19.18
C ALA A 189 18.70 -2.62 20.14
N ILE A 190 18.69 -1.78 21.18
CA ILE A 190 19.80 -1.65 22.14
C ILE A 190 19.33 -2.16 23.49
N THR A 191 20.17 -2.91 24.20
CA THR A 191 19.92 -3.22 25.62
C THR A 191 20.06 -1.96 26.47
N SER A 192 19.26 -1.82 27.52
CA SER A 192 19.27 -0.61 28.38
C SER A 192 20.61 -0.35 29.08
N ASP A 193 21.47 -1.36 29.22
CA ASP A 193 22.84 -1.25 29.73
C ASP A 193 23.88 -0.83 28.67
N ASN A 194 23.44 -0.61 27.42
CA ASN A 194 24.26 -0.27 26.26
C ASN A 194 25.36 -1.30 25.91
N ARG A 195 25.26 -2.56 26.38
CA ARG A 195 26.27 -3.59 26.13
C ARG A 195 26.05 -4.38 24.84
N ARG A 196 24.81 -4.43 24.33
CA ARG A 196 24.43 -5.26 23.18
C ARG A 196 23.56 -4.50 22.20
N LEU A 197 23.80 -4.75 20.91
CA LEU A 197 22.96 -4.33 19.80
C LEU A 197 22.40 -5.56 19.09
N TYR A 198 21.08 -5.63 18.96
CA TYR A 198 20.37 -6.63 18.18
C TYR A 198 20.05 -6.01 16.83
N VAL A 199 20.51 -6.61 15.73
CA VAL A 199 20.44 -5.98 14.41
C VAL A 199 19.85 -6.95 13.40
N ALA A 200 18.77 -6.56 12.75
CA ALA A 200 18.24 -7.29 11.61
C ALA A 200 19.13 -7.04 10.39
N LEU A 201 19.34 -8.07 9.57
CA LEU A 201 20.10 -7.96 8.32
C LEU A 201 19.20 -8.25 7.13
N THR A 202 19.42 -7.58 6.00
CA THR A 202 18.72 -7.90 4.74
C THR A 202 18.96 -9.37 4.37
N GLY A 203 17.89 -10.08 3.99
CA GLY A 203 17.95 -11.49 3.63
C GLY A 203 18.06 -12.47 4.80
N LEU A 204 18.33 -11.98 6.03
CA LEU A 204 18.32 -12.82 7.23
C LEU A 204 16.92 -12.83 7.84
N ARG A 205 16.34 -14.03 7.99
CA ARG A 205 15.15 -14.21 8.82
C ARG A 205 15.57 -14.44 10.27
N GLY A 206 15.81 -13.34 10.97
CA GLY A 206 16.39 -13.33 12.30
C GLY A 206 17.22 -12.08 12.53
N PHE A 207 18.27 -12.17 13.33
CA PHE A 207 19.10 -11.03 13.71
C PHE A 207 20.51 -11.47 14.11
N VAL A 208 21.43 -10.52 14.13
CA VAL A 208 22.74 -10.68 14.79
C VAL A 208 22.74 -9.94 16.12
N VAL A 209 23.55 -10.44 17.06
CA VAL A 209 23.84 -9.74 18.32
C VAL A 209 25.28 -9.25 18.26
N ALA A 210 25.48 -7.95 18.46
CA ALA A 210 26.79 -7.34 18.53
C ALA A 210 27.13 -6.88 19.94
N ASP A 211 28.37 -7.11 20.35
CA ASP A 211 28.98 -6.56 21.55
C ASP A 211 29.48 -5.14 21.27
N VAL A 212 28.98 -4.18 22.03
CA VAL A 212 29.28 -2.76 21.84
C VAL A 212 30.75 -2.45 22.19
N VAL A 213 31.26 -3.02 23.29
CA VAL A 213 32.61 -2.73 23.80
C VAL A 213 33.68 -3.33 22.89
N GLY A 214 33.57 -4.61 22.57
CA GLY A 214 34.47 -5.33 21.68
C GLY A 214 34.19 -5.09 20.19
N ARG A 215 33.15 -4.32 19.85
CA ARG A 215 32.81 -3.85 18.50
C ARG A 215 32.74 -4.97 17.46
N LYS A 216 32.08 -6.07 17.81
CA LYS A 216 31.97 -7.25 16.94
C LYS A 216 30.63 -7.94 17.13
N VAL A 217 30.16 -8.59 16.06
CA VAL A 217 29.09 -9.59 16.16
C VAL A 217 29.60 -10.75 17.03
N ILE A 218 28.78 -11.17 17.98
CA ILE A 218 29.05 -12.27 18.91
C ILE A 218 28.04 -13.41 18.77
N ASP A 219 26.93 -13.18 18.08
CA ASP A 219 25.91 -14.20 17.83
C ASP A 219 25.11 -13.90 16.56
N LYS A 220 24.57 -14.93 15.93
CA LYS A 220 23.67 -14.87 14.78
C LYS A 220 22.52 -15.85 15.00
N VAL A 221 21.32 -15.31 15.14
CA VAL A 221 20.10 -16.07 15.41
C VAL A 221 19.27 -16.15 14.14
N GLU A 222 18.99 -17.37 13.70
CA GLU A 222 18.07 -17.65 12.60
C GLU A 222 16.75 -18.19 13.16
N LEU A 223 15.64 -17.60 12.74
CA LEU A 223 14.32 -18.02 13.18
C LEU A 223 13.77 -19.12 12.25
N PRO A 224 12.86 -19.99 12.74
CA PRO A 224 12.32 -21.13 11.97
C PRO A 224 11.40 -20.64 10.86
N PRO A 225 11.53 -21.06 9.58
CA PRO A 225 10.87 -20.46 8.41
C PRO A 225 9.44 -19.98 8.66
N ALA A 226 9.06 -18.82 8.10
CA ALA A 226 7.69 -18.34 8.24
C ALA A 226 6.74 -19.37 7.62
N ASP A 227 5.64 -19.70 8.31
CA ASP A 227 4.58 -20.51 7.71
C ASP A 227 3.93 -19.68 6.59
N VAL A 228 4.16 -20.07 5.33
CA VAL A 228 3.97 -19.25 4.11
C VAL A 228 2.53 -19.27 3.56
N ALA A 229 1.53 -19.54 4.38
CA ALA A 229 0.15 -19.68 3.90
C ALA A 229 -0.51 -18.36 3.43
N ASP A 230 -0.04 -17.19 3.90
CA ASP A 230 -0.53 -15.87 3.46
C ASP A 230 0.63 -14.84 3.42
N VAL A 231 1.44 -14.91 2.36
CA VAL A 231 2.63 -14.07 2.20
C VAL A 231 2.26 -12.63 1.88
N SER A 232 2.79 -11.68 2.64
CA SER A 232 2.78 -10.25 2.26
C SER A 232 3.54 -10.04 0.94
N THR A 233 2.92 -9.39 -0.05
CA THR A 233 3.56 -8.99 -1.32
C THR A 233 4.52 -7.80 -1.16
N TYR A 234 4.71 -7.31 0.07
CA TYR A 234 5.57 -6.17 0.40
C TYR A 234 7.02 -6.61 0.69
N GLY A 235 7.80 -6.84 -0.37
CA GLY A 235 9.25 -6.61 -0.51
C GLY A 235 10.29 -7.30 0.41
N TYR A 236 11.20 -8.05 -0.23
CA TYR A 236 12.64 -8.39 0.02
C TYR A 236 13.22 -8.64 1.44
N THR A 237 12.67 -8.12 2.53
CA THR A 237 13.21 -8.26 3.89
C THR A 237 12.24 -9.03 4.80
N PRO A 238 12.62 -10.20 5.36
CA PRO A 238 11.77 -10.97 6.27
C PRO A 238 11.37 -10.21 7.55
N THR A 239 12.22 -9.26 7.95
CA THR A 239 12.08 -8.43 9.15
C THR A 239 12.34 -6.97 8.80
N HIS A 240 11.56 -6.07 9.40
CA HIS A 240 11.72 -4.63 9.20
C HIS A 240 11.59 -3.80 10.49
N GLY A 241 11.15 -4.40 11.61
CA GLY A 241 11.06 -3.75 12.92
C GLY A 241 11.62 -4.63 14.04
N LEU A 242 12.38 -4.03 14.95
CA LEU A 242 12.91 -4.64 16.17
C LEU A 242 12.61 -3.75 17.37
N ALA A 243 12.35 -4.36 18.53
CA ALA A 243 12.22 -3.64 19.79
C ALA A 243 12.73 -4.47 20.98
N MET A 244 13.54 -3.86 21.84
CA MET A 244 13.91 -4.43 23.13
C MET A 244 12.91 -3.94 24.17
N ARG A 245 12.36 -4.86 24.98
CA ARG A 245 11.50 -4.48 26.09
C ARG A 245 12.33 -3.72 27.13
N PRO A 246 11.82 -2.66 27.78
CA PRO A 246 12.61 -1.81 28.68
C PRO A 246 13.36 -2.55 29.81
N ASP A 247 12.85 -3.70 30.25
CA ASP A 247 13.46 -4.54 31.28
C ASP A 247 14.53 -5.53 30.77
N ASN A 248 14.85 -5.50 29.47
CA ASN A 248 15.76 -6.42 28.78
C ASN A 248 15.40 -7.91 28.90
N ARG A 249 14.15 -8.27 29.25
CA ARG A 249 13.75 -9.70 29.37
C ARG A 249 13.15 -10.27 28.11
N GLN A 250 12.68 -9.39 27.22
CA GLN A 250 12.09 -9.78 25.94
C GLN A 250 12.64 -8.92 24.80
N PHE A 251 12.86 -9.57 23.67
CA PHE A 251 13.19 -8.94 22.40
C PHE A 251 12.10 -9.31 21.39
N TRP A 252 11.67 -8.34 20.59
CA TRP A 252 10.59 -8.53 19.63
C TRP A 252 11.06 -8.21 18.23
N ILE A 253 10.56 -8.98 17.27
CA ILE A 253 10.92 -8.90 15.86
C ILE A 253 9.67 -9.00 14.98
N THR A 254 9.61 -8.20 13.90
CA THR A 254 8.55 -8.36 12.91
C THR A 254 8.82 -9.55 11.99
N ASN A 255 7.77 -10.32 11.73
CA ASN A 255 7.71 -11.32 10.66
C ASN A 255 6.82 -10.76 9.55
N VAL A 256 7.45 -10.09 8.58
CA VAL A 256 6.78 -9.39 7.48
C VAL A 256 5.99 -10.38 6.60
N PHE A 257 6.57 -11.56 6.36
CA PHE A 257 5.96 -12.58 5.51
C PHE A 257 4.71 -13.19 6.13
N GLY A 258 4.75 -13.47 7.44
CA GLY A 258 3.64 -14.07 8.18
C GLY A 258 2.62 -13.05 8.73
N ASN A 259 2.79 -11.75 8.44
CA ASN A 259 1.97 -10.68 9.02
C ASN A 259 1.86 -10.79 10.56
N ALA A 260 2.99 -11.06 11.21
CA ALA A 260 3.06 -11.37 12.64
C ALA A 260 4.21 -10.61 13.31
N VAL A 261 4.21 -10.59 14.63
CA VAL A 261 5.37 -10.25 15.46
C VAL A 261 5.73 -11.41 16.36
N GLU A 262 7.02 -11.58 16.61
CA GLU A 262 7.56 -12.70 17.35
C GLU A 262 8.29 -12.16 18.58
N GLY A 263 7.92 -12.65 19.76
CA GLY A 263 8.56 -12.30 21.03
C GLY A 263 9.54 -13.39 21.44
N LEU A 264 10.74 -13.02 21.85
CA LEU A 264 11.81 -13.93 22.27
C LEU A 264 12.32 -13.57 23.67
N SER A 265 12.76 -14.58 24.43
CA SER A 265 13.44 -14.34 25.71
C SER A 265 14.83 -13.74 25.49
N VAL A 266 15.32 -13.01 26.48
CA VAL A 266 16.71 -12.53 26.53
C VAL A 266 17.32 -13.04 27.85
N PRO A 267 18.56 -13.56 27.85
CA PRO A 267 19.50 -13.60 26.72
C PRO A 267 19.37 -14.82 25.81
N ASP A 268 18.56 -15.83 26.15
CA ASP A 268 18.61 -17.15 25.49
C ASP A 268 17.90 -17.22 24.11
N HIS A 269 17.23 -16.14 23.68
CA HIS A 269 16.52 -16.02 22.40
C HIS A 269 15.52 -17.15 22.11
N ARG A 270 14.88 -17.70 23.15
CA ARG A 270 13.81 -18.69 22.97
C ARG A 270 12.55 -17.98 22.49
N LEU A 271 11.98 -18.44 21.37
CA LEU A 271 10.68 -17.96 20.88
C LEU A 271 9.60 -18.19 21.96
N LEU A 272 8.98 -17.11 22.41
CA LEU A 272 7.92 -17.09 23.42
C LEU A 272 6.54 -17.18 22.77
N ALA A 273 6.33 -16.41 21.69
CA ALA A 273 5.06 -16.36 20.97
C ALA A 273 5.25 -15.79 19.56
N THR A 274 4.39 -16.22 18.64
CA THR A 274 4.15 -15.58 17.33
C THR A 274 2.73 -15.05 17.34
N ILE A 275 2.58 -13.73 17.23
CA ILE A 275 1.31 -13.03 17.36
C ILE A 275 0.93 -12.43 16.00
N PRO A 276 -0.16 -12.89 15.37
CA PRO A 276 -0.69 -12.26 14.16
C PRO A 276 -1.04 -10.79 14.40
N VAL A 277 -0.67 -9.93 13.45
CA VAL A 277 -0.96 -8.49 13.45
C VAL A 277 -1.57 -8.08 12.11
N GLY A 278 -1.54 -6.79 11.77
CA GLY A 278 -1.98 -6.32 10.46
C GLY A 278 -1.01 -6.68 9.33
N LEU A 279 -1.37 -6.28 8.11
CA LEU A 279 -0.60 -6.63 6.92
C LEU A 279 0.70 -5.83 6.82
N ALA A 280 1.78 -6.51 6.43
CA ALA A 280 3.13 -5.95 6.28
C ALA A 280 3.61 -5.16 7.53
N PRO A 281 3.77 -5.83 8.69
CA PRO A 281 4.25 -5.19 9.92
C PRO A 281 5.66 -4.61 9.70
N ASN A 282 5.81 -3.30 9.92
CA ASN A 282 6.99 -2.57 9.48
C ASN A 282 7.88 -2.10 10.63
N TRP A 283 7.33 -1.45 11.66
CA TRP A 283 8.08 -0.93 12.81
C TRP A 283 7.39 -1.28 14.12
N MET A 284 8.11 -1.17 15.24
CA MET A 284 7.55 -1.38 16.56
C MET A 284 8.16 -0.44 17.60
N THR A 285 7.39 -0.10 18.63
CA THR A 285 7.88 0.59 19.83
C THR A 285 7.14 0.11 21.07
N PHE A 286 7.82 0.07 22.20
CA PHE A 286 7.19 -0.16 23.49
C PHE A 286 6.59 1.14 24.05
N GLY A 287 5.50 1.02 24.81
CA GLY A 287 5.16 2.01 25.82
C GLY A 287 6.17 1.97 26.99
N PRO A 288 6.24 3.01 27.84
CA PRO A 288 7.29 3.15 28.86
C PRO A 288 7.42 1.96 29.82
N GLU A 289 6.29 1.36 30.22
CA GLU A 289 6.25 0.22 31.13
C GLU A 289 6.47 -1.14 30.44
N GLY A 290 6.63 -1.17 29.11
CA GLY A 290 6.88 -2.40 28.34
C GLY A 290 5.69 -3.35 28.19
N ARG A 291 4.56 -3.11 28.88
CA ARG A 291 3.34 -3.94 28.78
C ARG A 291 2.74 -3.95 27.37
N PHE A 292 2.70 -2.79 26.72
CA PHE A 292 2.18 -2.68 25.36
C PHE A 292 3.29 -2.44 24.34
N LEU A 293 3.28 -3.24 23.28
CA LEU A 293 4.07 -3.08 22.07
C LEU A 293 3.16 -2.59 20.96
N TYR A 294 3.48 -1.45 20.37
CA TYR A 294 2.76 -0.90 19.24
C TYR A 294 3.48 -1.25 17.95
N VAL A 295 2.75 -1.71 16.93
CA VAL A 295 3.29 -2.22 15.67
C VAL A 295 2.61 -1.48 14.52
N SER A 296 3.38 -0.91 13.58
CA SER A 296 2.81 -0.30 12.37
C SER A 296 2.60 -1.37 11.31
N ASN A 297 1.42 -1.40 10.72
CA ASN A 297 1.10 -2.35 9.66
C ASN A 297 0.92 -1.59 8.34
N ALA A 298 2.00 -1.56 7.54
CA ALA A 298 2.06 -0.73 6.35
C ALA A 298 1.05 -1.14 5.27
N GLY A 299 0.71 -2.43 5.21
CA GLY A 299 -0.21 -2.99 4.22
C GLY A 299 -1.69 -2.81 4.58
N SER A 300 -2.03 -2.74 5.87
CA SER A 300 -3.42 -2.62 6.35
C SER A 300 -3.81 -1.23 6.84
N ASN A 301 -2.87 -0.27 6.84
CA ASN A 301 -3.07 1.11 7.26
C ASN A 301 -3.63 1.22 8.69
N ASP A 302 -3.09 0.40 9.58
CA ASP A 302 -3.42 0.39 11.01
C ASP A 302 -2.17 0.17 11.86
N ILE A 303 -2.35 0.33 13.16
CA ILE A 303 -1.41 -0.14 14.18
C ILE A 303 -2.03 -1.30 14.95
N SER A 304 -1.21 -2.27 15.32
CA SER A 304 -1.56 -3.30 16.29
C SER A 304 -1.02 -2.93 17.66
N VAL A 305 -1.83 -3.12 18.70
CA VAL A 305 -1.43 -2.96 20.11
C VAL A 305 -1.34 -4.37 20.68
N VAL A 306 -0.12 -4.81 21.00
CA VAL A 306 0.16 -6.15 21.54
C VAL A 306 0.39 -6.05 23.04
N ASP A 307 -0.34 -6.84 23.83
CA ASP A 307 -0.09 -7.02 25.26
C ASP A 307 1.00 -8.10 25.41
N THR A 308 2.17 -7.70 25.91
CA THR A 308 3.38 -8.54 25.96
C THR A 308 3.45 -9.44 27.20
N GLU A 309 2.52 -9.26 28.15
CA GLU A 309 2.33 -10.16 29.28
C GLU A 309 1.34 -11.26 28.91
N LEU A 310 0.24 -10.88 28.25
CA LEU A 310 -0.78 -11.82 27.77
C LEU A 310 -0.43 -12.49 26.44
N MET A 311 0.63 -12.04 25.76
CA MET A 311 1.10 -12.56 24.48
C MET A 311 0.02 -12.60 23.40
N ARG A 312 -0.75 -11.51 23.25
CA ARG A 312 -1.80 -11.39 22.22
C ARG A 312 -2.02 -9.95 21.75
N GLU A 313 -2.57 -9.79 20.56
CA GLU A 313 -3.07 -8.49 20.11
C GLU A 313 -4.27 -8.07 20.98
N ALA A 314 -4.17 -6.91 21.61
CA ALA A 314 -5.18 -6.33 22.48
C ALA A 314 -6.11 -5.36 21.75
N ALA A 315 -5.64 -4.72 20.68
CA ALA A 315 -6.44 -3.81 19.85
C ALA A 315 -5.78 -3.55 18.50
N ARG A 316 -6.57 -3.01 17.56
CA ARG A 316 -6.09 -2.48 16.29
C ARG A 316 -6.69 -1.11 16.05
N VAL A 317 -5.87 -0.13 15.70
CA VAL A 317 -6.29 1.27 15.52
C VAL A 317 -5.97 1.71 14.10
N LYS A 318 -6.96 2.24 13.39
CA LYS A 318 -6.76 2.74 12.02
C LYS A 318 -5.91 4.00 12.03
N VAL A 319 -4.93 4.05 11.14
CA VAL A 319 -4.03 5.20 10.94
C VAL A 319 -3.91 5.50 9.44
N GLY A 320 -2.82 6.13 9.01
CA GLY A 320 -2.72 6.67 7.65
C GLY A 320 -2.19 5.69 6.65
N LEU A 321 -1.92 6.19 5.44
CA LEU A 321 -1.46 5.34 4.37
C LEU A 321 -0.01 4.91 4.60
N ALA A 322 0.22 3.60 4.58
CA ALA A 322 1.52 2.97 4.77
C ALA A 322 2.27 3.49 6.02
N PRO A 323 1.74 3.27 7.23
CA PRO A 323 2.40 3.69 8.46
C PRO A 323 3.80 3.06 8.56
N LYS A 324 4.81 3.87 8.89
CA LYS A 324 6.21 3.45 9.01
C LYS A 324 6.66 3.52 10.45
N ARG A 325 7.20 4.64 10.90
CA ARG A 325 7.68 4.82 12.28
C ARG A 325 6.56 5.24 13.20
N LEU A 326 6.66 4.77 14.42
CA LEU A 326 5.74 5.09 15.49
C LEU A 326 6.51 5.23 16.81
N LEU A 327 6.11 6.18 17.64
CA LEU A 327 6.77 6.50 18.90
C LEU A 327 5.71 6.89 19.94
N VAL A 328 5.79 6.29 21.12
CA VAL A 328 5.00 6.73 22.28
C VAL A 328 5.74 7.90 22.93
N VAL A 329 5.06 9.04 23.03
CA VAL A 329 5.60 10.27 23.62
C VAL A 329 4.74 10.63 24.82
N ARG A 330 5.38 10.79 25.98
CA ARG A 330 4.74 11.37 27.16
C ARG A 330 4.72 12.89 26.99
N VAL A 331 3.57 13.43 26.64
CA VAL A 331 3.39 14.87 26.40
C VAL A 331 3.25 15.58 27.77
N PRO A 332 4.14 16.54 28.11
CA PRO A 332 4.20 17.15 29.44
C PRO A 332 2.96 17.97 29.81
N THR A 333 2.35 18.62 28.82
CA THR A 333 1.13 19.41 28.94
C THR A 333 0.02 18.77 28.10
N GLY A 334 -1.24 19.04 28.43
CA GLY A 334 -2.34 18.48 27.64
C GLY A 334 -2.20 18.88 26.17
N LEU A 335 -2.31 17.89 25.26
CA LEU A 335 -2.52 18.15 23.85
C LEU A 335 -3.69 19.14 23.73
N GLY A 336 -3.44 20.34 23.24
CA GLY A 336 -4.47 21.30 22.88
C GLY A 336 -5.60 20.60 22.13
N GLY A 337 -6.86 20.93 22.43
CA GLY A 337 -7.99 20.24 21.83
C GLY A 337 -8.01 20.38 20.29
N PRO A 338 -8.89 19.64 19.59
CA PRO A 338 -8.99 19.69 18.12
C PRO A 338 -9.28 21.07 17.50
N GLN A 339 -9.56 22.07 18.33
CA GLN A 339 -9.79 23.47 17.93
C GLN A 339 -8.50 24.29 17.85
N GLU A 340 -7.38 23.79 18.39
CA GLU A 340 -6.10 24.51 18.35
C GLU A 340 -5.48 24.50 16.93
N PRO A 341 -4.75 25.56 16.53
CA PRO A 341 -4.11 25.65 15.22
C PRO A 341 -3.14 24.49 14.96
N GLY A 342 -3.40 23.69 13.93
CA GLY A 342 -2.55 22.54 13.53
C GLY A 342 -3.29 21.21 13.44
N TRP A 343 -4.42 21.10 14.15
CA TRP A 343 -5.30 19.94 14.04
C TRP A 343 -6.04 19.92 12.72
N LYS A 344 -5.98 18.79 12.01
CA LYS A 344 -6.99 18.45 10.99
C LYS A 344 -7.76 17.24 11.48
N ALA A 345 -9.10 17.32 11.44
CA ALA A 345 -9.95 16.15 11.55
C ALA A 345 -9.40 15.10 10.58
N ALA A 346 -9.06 13.92 11.08
CA ALA A 346 -8.57 12.85 10.24
C ALA A 346 -9.62 12.64 9.14
N ALA A 347 -9.28 13.00 7.90
CA ALA A 347 -10.17 12.74 6.78
C ALA A 347 -10.54 11.26 6.84
N ARG A 348 -11.82 10.91 6.65
CA ARG A 348 -12.23 9.50 6.60
C ARG A 348 -11.34 8.83 5.54
N ARG A 349 -10.41 8.01 6.01
CA ARG A 349 -9.40 7.41 5.15
C ARG A 349 -10.01 6.23 4.41
N PRO A 350 -9.70 6.07 3.12
CA PRO A 350 -10.08 4.86 2.44
C PRO A 350 -9.34 3.67 3.08
N SER A 351 -10.08 2.64 3.49
CA SER A 351 -9.54 1.43 4.11
C SER A 351 -8.77 0.57 3.08
N ALA A 352 -7.93 -0.38 3.53
CA ALA A 352 -7.35 -1.37 2.61
C ALA A 352 -8.44 -2.18 1.86
N SER A 353 -9.61 -2.38 2.49
CA SER A 353 -10.82 -2.94 1.86
C SER A 353 -11.53 -1.99 0.87
N ASP A 354 -11.13 -0.72 0.77
CA ASP A 354 -11.67 0.20 -0.24
C ASP A 354 -10.92 0.06 -1.58
N TYR A 355 -9.80 -0.67 -1.60
CA TYR A 355 -8.94 -0.85 -2.77
C TYR A 355 -8.95 -2.27 -3.34
N TYR A 356 -9.45 -3.24 -2.57
CA TYR A 356 -9.54 -4.65 -2.94
C TYR A 356 -10.96 -5.16 -2.71
N LEU A 357 -11.46 -5.97 -3.64
CA LEU A 357 -12.79 -6.52 -3.54
C LEU A 357 -12.80 -7.69 -2.53
N LYS A 358 -13.95 -8.01 -1.93
CA LYS A 358 -14.06 -8.98 -0.82
C LYS A 358 -13.60 -10.42 -1.16
N GLY A 359 -13.33 -10.73 -2.43
CA GLY A 359 -12.84 -12.03 -2.91
C GLY A 359 -11.50 -11.97 -3.66
N GLY A 360 -10.59 -11.05 -3.28
CA GLY A 360 -9.21 -11.02 -3.79
C GLY A 360 -8.99 -10.40 -5.17
N GLY A 361 -10.06 -10.02 -5.88
CA GLY A 361 -9.98 -9.26 -7.14
C GLY A 361 -9.56 -7.80 -6.94
N ILE A 362 -9.07 -7.17 -8.00
CA ILE A 362 -8.66 -5.76 -8.00
C ILE A 362 -9.76 -4.86 -8.55
N LEU A 363 -10.14 -3.83 -7.80
CA LEU A 363 -11.02 -2.79 -8.34
C LEU A 363 -10.22 -1.85 -9.23
N SER A 364 -10.66 -1.73 -10.48
CA SER A 364 -10.00 -0.97 -11.53
C SER A 364 -10.96 0.04 -12.16
N ALA A 365 -10.43 0.99 -12.90
CA ALA A 365 -11.23 1.84 -13.79
C ALA A 365 -10.47 2.07 -15.09
N GLU A 366 -11.20 2.06 -16.19
CA GLU A 366 -10.68 2.18 -17.53
C GLU A 366 -10.67 3.66 -17.97
N SER A 367 -9.60 4.06 -18.65
CA SER A 367 -9.30 5.42 -19.07
C SER A 367 -10.33 6.12 -19.98
N TYR A 368 -11.08 5.36 -20.79
CA TYR A 368 -12.20 5.80 -21.63
C TYR A 368 -13.36 6.39 -20.83
N SER A 369 -13.52 6.01 -19.56
CA SER A 369 -14.43 6.70 -18.63
C SER A 369 -14.15 8.20 -18.58
N PHE A 370 -12.90 8.60 -18.83
CA PHE A 370 -12.40 9.97 -18.81
C PHE A 370 -11.93 10.44 -20.18
N ARG A 371 -12.42 9.82 -21.26
CA ARG A 371 -11.99 10.08 -22.65
C ARG A 371 -11.97 11.56 -23.02
N ASP A 372 -12.94 12.34 -22.55
CA ASP A 372 -13.02 13.76 -22.88
C ASP A 372 -11.96 14.58 -22.16
N LEU A 373 -11.58 14.21 -20.93
CA LEU A 373 -10.47 14.85 -20.22
C LEU A 373 -9.14 14.57 -20.93
N PHE A 374 -8.93 13.36 -21.43
CA PHE A 374 -7.75 13.01 -22.23
C PHE A 374 -7.74 13.74 -23.58
N LYS A 375 -8.88 13.76 -24.30
CA LYS A 375 -9.01 14.47 -25.59
C LYS A 375 -8.75 15.96 -25.46
N LYS A 376 -9.24 16.60 -24.40
CA LYS A 376 -9.02 18.03 -24.10
C LYS A 376 -7.63 18.31 -23.52
N GLY A 377 -6.88 17.27 -23.13
CA GLY A 377 -5.57 17.39 -22.49
C GLY A 377 -5.61 17.84 -21.02
N GLU A 378 -6.79 17.89 -20.43
CA GLU A 378 -7.02 18.21 -19.00
C GLU A 378 -6.51 17.09 -18.09
N LEU A 379 -6.51 15.86 -18.60
CA LEU A 379 -5.88 14.71 -17.97
C LEU A 379 -4.80 14.14 -18.89
N ARG A 380 -3.61 13.89 -18.34
CA ARG A 380 -2.46 13.32 -19.06
C ARG A 380 -2.12 11.95 -18.49
N VAL A 381 -1.43 11.13 -19.28
CA VAL A 381 -1.00 9.79 -18.87
C VAL A 381 -0.18 9.85 -17.58
N GLU A 382 0.76 10.78 -17.47
CA GLU A 382 1.65 10.92 -16.31
C GLU A 382 0.90 11.34 -15.04
N SER A 383 -0.24 12.03 -15.16
CA SER A 383 -1.07 12.44 -14.01
C SER A 383 -2.23 11.49 -13.74
N ALA A 384 -2.45 10.49 -14.58
CA ALA A 384 -3.52 9.52 -14.43
C ALA A 384 -3.41 8.70 -13.13
N PRO A 385 -2.23 8.18 -12.71
CA PRO A 385 -2.14 7.42 -11.45
C PRO A 385 -2.59 8.23 -10.23
N ALA A 386 -2.19 9.50 -10.14
CA ALA A 386 -2.63 10.41 -9.09
C ALA A 386 -4.13 10.69 -9.14
N PHE A 387 -4.69 10.81 -10.35
CA PHE A 387 -6.13 10.97 -10.54
C PHE A 387 -6.90 9.73 -10.05
N TRP A 388 -6.47 8.52 -10.41
CA TRP A 388 -7.09 7.26 -9.93
C TRP A 388 -6.96 7.09 -8.42
N ARG A 389 -5.86 7.54 -7.83
CA ARG A 389 -5.71 7.58 -6.37
C ARG A 389 -6.79 8.46 -5.73
N ARG A 390 -7.06 9.65 -6.28
CA ARG A 390 -8.14 10.53 -5.78
C ARG A 390 -9.54 9.91 -5.95
N LEU A 391 -9.73 9.11 -6.99
CA LEU A 391 -10.95 8.33 -7.18
C LEU A 391 -11.06 7.15 -6.21
N GLY A 392 -10.05 6.82 -5.41
CA GLY A 392 -10.07 5.64 -4.55
C GLY A 392 -10.04 4.31 -5.34
N VAL A 393 -9.48 4.29 -6.55
CA VAL A 393 -9.42 3.10 -7.41
C VAL A 393 -7.97 2.63 -7.54
N ARG A 394 -7.69 1.35 -7.26
CA ARG A 394 -6.32 0.79 -7.21
C ARG A 394 -5.79 0.37 -8.57
N GLY A 395 -6.61 -0.34 -9.33
CA GLY A 395 -6.31 -0.72 -10.69
C GLY A 395 -6.58 0.41 -11.66
N LEU A 396 -5.75 0.55 -12.69
CA LEU A 396 -6.05 1.38 -13.84
C LEU A 396 -5.74 0.62 -15.11
N SER A 397 -6.66 0.69 -16.08
CA SER A 397 -6.41 0.25 -17.45
C SER A 397 -6.38 1.46 -18.36
N MET A 398 -5.39 1.50 -19.25
CA MET A 398 -5.11 2.67 -20.08
C MET A 398 -5.16 2.30 -21.55
N LYS A 399 -5.84 3.15 -22.32
CA LYS A 399 -5.84 3.12 -23.76
C LYS A 399 -4.49 3.54 -24.33
N ALA A 400 -3.91 2.70 -25.19
CA ALA A 400 -2.60 2.94 -25.79
C ALA A 400 -2.56 4.26 -26.59
N ALA A 401 -3.69 4.66 -27.18
CA ALA A 401 -3.82 5.93 -27.93
C ALA A 401 -3.57 7.19 -27.07
N TYR A 402 -3.71 7.13 -25.74
CA TYR A 402 -3.45 8.28 -24.87
C TYR A 402 -1.97 8.53 -24.62
N PHE A 403 -1.12 7.54 -24.88
CA PHE A 403 0.33 7.69 -24.84
C PHE A 403 0.80 8.43 -26.11
N LYS A 404 0.96 9.75 -26.01
CA LYS A 404 1.41 10.61 -27.12
C LYS A 404 2.81 10.24 -27.62
N SER A 405 3.67 9.80 -26.70
CA SER A 405 4.94 9.16 -27.02
C SER A 405 5.07 7.87 -26.22
N ARG A 406 5.73 6.88 -26.82
CA ARG A 406 5.94 5.54 -26.27
C ARG A 406 7.43 5.18 -26.21
N ASP A 407 8.29 6.19 -26.24
CA ASP A 407 9.71 6.03 -25.95
C ASP A 407 9.95 5.66 -24.49
N ASP A 408 11.13 5.12 -24.19
CA ASP A 408 11.51 4.64 -22.87
C ASP A 408 11.33 5.69 -21.77
N ASN A 409 11.62 6.97 -22.05
CA ASN A 409 11.45 8.03 -21.04
C ASN A 409 9.98 8.26 -20.74
N SER A 410 9.12 8.24 -21.75
CA SER A 410 7.68 8.43 -21.60
C SER A 410 7.03 7.27 -20.86
N LEU A 411 7.43 6.03 -21.17
CA LEU A 411 7.00 4.84 -20.43
C LEU A 411 7.53 4.83 -18.99
N GLU A 412 8.79 5.20 -18.75
CA GLU A 412 9.35 5.25 -17.40
C GLU A 412 8.68 6.32 -16.53
N ARG A 413 8.34 7.50 -17.08
CA ARG A 413 7.57 8.51 -16.31
C ARG A 413 6.21 7.97 -15.86
N PHE A 414 5.50 7.27 -16.74
CA PHE A 414 4.23 6.66 -16.35
C PHE A 414 4.42 5.53 -15.34
N LYS A 415 5.43 4.68 -15.53
CA LYS A 415 5.79 3.60 -14.59
C LYS A 415 6.20 4.15 -13.22
N GLN A 416 6.90 5.28 -13.18
CA GLN A 416 7.24 6.00 -11.97
C GLN A 416 5.99 6.53 -11.28
N ALA A 417 5.09 7.21 -12.01
CA ALA A 417 3.83 7.70 -11.46
C ALA A 417 2.95 6.56 -10.90
N LEU A 418 2.91 5.39 -11.56
CA LEU A 418 2.27 4.18 -11.05
C LEU A 418 2.86 3.76 -9.69
N ARG A 419 4.18 3.79 -9.53
CA ARG A 419 4.85 3.45 -8.25
C ARG A 419 4.56 4.52 -7.19
N GLU A 420 4.67 5.80 -7.53
CA GLU A 420 4.49 6.94 -6.62
C GLU A 420 3.07 7.02 -6.05
N ASP A 421 2.05 6.90 -6.90
CA ASP A 421 0.64 6.88 -6.48
C ASP A 421 0.17 5.48 -6.07
N GLN A 422 1.08 4.50 -6.08
CA GLN A 422 0.83 3.10 -5.76
C GLN A 422 -0.39 2.57 -6.53
N ARG A 423 -0.44 2.73 -7.84
CA ARG A 423 -1.49 2.14 -8.68
C ARG A 423 -0.98 0.87 -9.35
N VAL A 424 -1.90 -0.03 -9.68
CA VAL A 424 -1.59 -1.28 -10.39
C VAL A 424 -2.09 -1.13 -11.82
N PHE A 425 -1.21 -1.33 -12.79
CA PHE A 425 -1.59 -1.32 -14.18
C PHE A 425 -2.25 -2.66 -14.54
N THR A 426 -3.56 -2.66 -14.78
CA THR A 426 -4.37 -3.88 -14.89
C THR A 426 -4.55 -4.36 -16.32
N ALA A 427 -4.58 -3.44 -17.29
CA ALA A 427 -4.55 -3.76 -18.70
C ALA A 427 -4.12 -2.57 -19.57
N MET A 428 -3.52 -2.88 -20.72
CA MET A 428 -3.41 -1.93 -21.83
C MET A 428 -4.49 -2.21 -22.86
N ILE A 429 -5.18 -1.16 -23.32
CA ILE A 429 -6.30 -1.27 -24.26
C ILE A 429 -5.84 -0.81 -25.65
N LEU A 430 -5.91 -1.72 -26.63
CA LEU A 430 -5.54 -1.44 -28.01
C LEU A 430 -6.78 -1.16 -28.86
N ASP A 431 -6.65 -0.20 -29.77
CA ASP A 431 -7.55 -0.01 -30.90
C ASP A 431 -6.97 -0.68 -32.14
N GLY A 432 -7.80 -0.92 -33.14
CA GLY A 432 -7.33 -1.40 -34.43
C GLY A 432 -8.35 -2.28 -35.13
N ASN A 433 -7.94 -2.88 -36.24
CA ASN A 433 -8.71 -3.91 -36.93
C ASN A 433 -7.74 -4.98 -37.44
N LEU A 434 -7.94 -6.22 -37.00
CA LEU A 434 -7.10 -7.37 -37.36
C LEU A 434 -7.68 -8.18 -38.52
N VAL A 435 -8.92 -7.90 -38.92
CA VAL A 435 -9.72 -8.81 -39.77
C VAL A 435 -10.31 -8.14 -41.00
N SER A 436 -9.88 -6.92 -41.32
CA SER A 436 -10.30 -6.21 -42.53
C SER A 436 -9.99 -7.02 -43.80
N ASP A 437 -10.59 -6.67 -44.93
CA ASP A 437 -10.25 -7.28 -46.23
C ASP A 437 -8.89 -6.83 -46.78
N ASP A 438 -8.25 -5.82 -46.17
CA ASP A 438 -6.89 -5.40 -46.53
C ASP A 438 -5.87 -6.18 -45.67
N GLU A 439 -5.25 -7.19 -46.29
CA GLU A 439 -4.24 -8.02 -45.63
C GLU A 439 -2.99 -7.23 -45.23
N ALA A 440 -2.62 -6.17 -45.98
CA ALA A 440 -1.48 -5.33 -45.63
C ALA A 440 -1.80 -4.46 -44.41
N ALA A 441 -3.03 -3.94 -44.31
CA ALA A 441 -3.49 -3.23 -43.13
C ALA A 441 -3.50 -4.15 -41.89
N ASN A 442 -4.00 -5.38 -42.04
CA ASN A 442 -4.01 -6.36 -40.94
C ASN A 442 -2.58 -6.68 -40.46
N ARG A 443 -1.64 -6.95 -41.38
CA ARG A 443 -0.23 -7.19 -41.02
C ARG A 443 0.39 -5.99 -40.29
N LYS A 444 0.11 -4.77 -40.77
CA LYS A 444 0.59 -3.55 -40.09
C LYS A 444 0.01 -3.40 -38.68
N GLN A 445 -1.26 -3.73 -38.49
CA GLN A 445 -1.89 -3.71 -37.17
C GLN A 445 -1.27 -4.75 -36.23
N ILE A 446 -1.04 -5.98 -36.71
CA ILE A 446 -0.39 -7.04 -35.91
C ILE A 446 1.01 -6.59 -35.43
N GLU A 447 1.80 -5.97 -36.30
CA GLU A 447 3.13 -5.46 -35.94
C GLU A 447 3.07 -4.30 -34.93
N GLU A 448 2.09 -3.40 -35.05
CA GLU A 448 1.89 -2.36 -34.03
C GLU A 448 1.43 -2.96 -32.69
N ASP A 449 0.52 -3.94 -32.71
CA ASP A 449 0.06 -4.62 -31.50
C ASP A 449 1.25 -5.32 -30.80
N LYS A 450 2.14 -6.01 -31.53
CA LYS A 450 3.38 -6.59 -30.98
C LYS A 450 4.28 -5.56 -30.29
N ARG A 451 4.42 -4.36 -30.86
CA ARG A 451 5.17 -3.26 -30.21
C ARG A 451 4.48 -2.81 -28.93
N LEU A 452 3.15 -2.72 -28.94
CA LEU A 452 2.37 -2.36 -27.77
C LEU A 452 2.37 -3.44 -26.68
N LEU A 453 2.51 -4.73 -27.04
CA LEU A 453 2.79 -5.80 -26.07
C LEU A 453 4.10 -5.54 -25.31
N SER A 454 5.15 -5.13 -26.02
CA SER A 454 6.44 -4.83 -25.39
C SER A 454 6.34 -3.64 -24.44
N ALA A 455 5.62 -2.58 -24.82
CA ALA A 455 5.34 -1.44 -23.95
C ALA A 455 4.49 -1.84 -22.73
N ALA A 456 3.48 -2.68 -22.92
CA ALA A 456 2.64 -3.20 -21.84
C ALA A 456 3.44 -4.04 -20.84
N HIS A 457 4.35 -4.89 -21.33
CA HIS A 457 5.25 -5.68 -20.51
C HIS A 457 6.16 -4.76 -19.68
N TYR A 458 6.77 -3.76 -20.32
CA TYR A 458 7.61 -2.79 -19.65
C TYR A 458 6.88 -2.08 -18.50
N LEU A 459 5.62 -1.72 -18.71
CA LEU A 459 4.77 -1.07 -17.71
C LEU A 459 4.21 -2.04 -16.65
N GLY A 460 4.39 -3.35 -16.83
CA GLY A 460 3.94 -4.40 -15.90
C GLY A 460 2.47 -4.77 -16.04
N ALA A 461 1.85 -4.55 -17.20
CA ALA A 461 0.49 -5.00 -17.46
C ALA A 461 0.43 -6.54 -17.59
N PRO A 462 -0.47 -7.23 -16.87
CA PRO A 462 -0.65 -8.68 -17.02
C PRO A 462 -1.51 -9.05 -18.23
N VAL A 463 -2.30 -8.11 -18.74
CA VAL A 463 -3.28 -8.32 -19.81
C VAL A 463 -3.20 -7.18 -20.83
N VAL A 464 -3.36 -7.52 -22.10
CA VAL A 464 -3.58 -6.56 -23.19
C VAL A 464 -4.91 -6.90 -23.86
N ARG A 465 -5.85 -5.94 -23.89
CA ARG A 465 -7.12 -6.09 -24.60
C ARG A 465 -6.94 -5.63 -26.04
N VAL A 466 -7.17 -6.55 -26.97
CA VAL A 466 -6.93 -6.36 -28.40
C VAL A 466 -8.27 -6.17 -29.11
N ASN A 467 -8.37 -5.14 -29.95
CA ASN A 467 -9.57 -4.93 -30.77
C ASN A 467 -9.53 -5.85 -32.00
N VAL A 468 -10.54 -6.69 -32.19
CA VAL A 468 -10.60 -7.59 -33.35
C VAL A 468 -10.97 -6.84 -34.62
N GLY A 469 -11.91 -5.89 -34.52
CA GLY A 469 -12.43 -5.13 -35.67
C GLY A 469 -13.51 -5.87 -36.44
N SER A 470 -13.67 -5.57 -37.73
CA SER A 470 -14.63 -6.24 -38.62
C SER A 470 -14.09 -6.37 -40.04
N THR A 471 -14.66 -7.31 -40.78
CA THR A 471 -14.41 -7.50 -42.21
C THR A 471 -15.01 -6.37 -43.05
N GLY A 472 -16.02 -5.66 -42.51
CA GLY A 472 -16.80 -4.66 -43.25
C GLY A 472 -17.86 -5.27 -44.19
N ARG A 473 -17.99 -6.60 -44.23
CA ARG A 473 -18.92 -7.34 -45.11
C ARG A 473 -20.15 -7.92 -44.38
N GLY A 474 -20.39 -7.48 -43.15
CA GLY A 474 -21.52 -7.88 -42.32
C GLY A 474 -21.27 -9.14 -41.48
N ASP A 475 -22.20 -9.40 -40.57
CA ASP A 475 -22.06 -10.39 -39.50
C ASP A 475 -21.72 -11.80 -40.01
N ASP A 476 -22.31 -12.23 -41.13
CA ASP A 476 -22.05 -13.55 -41.73
C ASP A 476 -20.59 -13.73 -42.19
N ALA A 477 -19.98 -12.67 -42.73
CA ALA A 477 -18.59 -12.69 -43.14
C ALA A 477 -17.67 -12.59 -41.91
N ASP A 478 -18.05 -11.80 -40.92
CA ASP A 478 -17.33 -11.69 -39.65
C ASP A 478 -17.26 -13.02 -38.90
N GLN A 479 -18.38 -13.75 -38.83
CA GLN A 479 -18.44 -15.02 -38.12
C GLN A 479 -17.81 -16.19 -38.89
N ARG A 480 -17.69 -16.11 -40.22
CA ARG A 480 -17.04 -17.16 -41.03
C ARG A 480 -15.57 -16.86 -41.30
N GLU A 481 -15.29 -15.74 -41.93
CA GLU A 481 -13.94 -15.37 -42.37
C GLU A 481 -13.20 -14.55 -41.30
N GLY A 482 -13.90 -13.62 -40.66
CA GLY A 482 -13.30 -12.73 -39.66
C GLY A 482 -12.77 -13.50 -38.44
N VAL A 483 -13.52 -14.50 -37.95
CA VAL A 483 -13.04 -15.43 -36.90
C VAL A 483 -11.73 -16.12 -37.30
N GLU A 484 -11.64 -16.65 -38.53
CA GLU A 484 -10.43 -17.34 -39.00
C GLU A 484 -9.24 -16.38 -39.18
N ARG A 485 -9.49 -15.15 -39.61
CA ARG A 485 -8.47 -14.09 -39.67
C ARG A 485 -7.98 -13.72 -38.27
N ALA A 486 -8.88 -13.56 -37.31
CA ALA A 486 -8.52 -13.29 -35.92
C ALA A 486 -7.66 -14.41 -35.34
N ILE A 487 -8.03 -15.69 -35.56
CA ILE A 487 -7.23 -16.84 -35.12
C ILE A 487 -5.80 -16.75 -35.64
N ARG A 488 -5.61 -16.42 -36.93
CA ARG A 488 -4.28 -16.24 -37.51
C ARG A 488 -3.52 -15.08 -36.86
N ALA A 489 -4.16 -13.93 -36.70
CA ALA A 489 -3.54 -12.76 -36.07
C ALA A 489 -3.08 -13.05 -34.63
N PHE A 490 -3.94 -13.66 -33.81
CA PHE A 490 -3.57 -14.03 -32.44
C PHE A 490 -2.45 -15.09 -32.40
N ARG A 491 -2.46 -16.08 -33.28
CA ARG A 491 -1.36 -17.07 -33.41
C ARG A 491 -0.03 -16.41 -33.72
N GLU A 492 -0.05 -15.32 -34.49
CA GLU A 492 1.17 -14.59 -34.83
C GLU A 492 1.72 -13.75 -33.67
N MET A 493 0.84 -13.19 -32.84
CA MET A 493 1.24 -12.43 -31.64
C MET A 493 1.62 -13.33 -30.45
N LEU A 494 1.08 -14.55 -30.39
CA LEU A 494 1.19 -15.45 -29.24
C LEU A 494 2.63 -15.78 -28.81
N PRO A 495 3.60 -16.06 -29.71
CA PRO A 495 4.98 -16.32 -29.30
C PRO A 495 5.56 -15.19 -28.44
N LEU A 496 5.40 -13.94 -28.89
CA LEU A 496 5.88 -12.76 -28.15
C LEU A 496 5.07 -12.54 -26.86
N ALA A 497 3.75 -12.70 -26.91
CA ALA A 497 2.92 -12.55 -25.71
C ALA A 497 3.32 -13.54 -24.60
N LYS A 498 3.64 -14.79 -24.96
CA LYS A 498 4.15 -15.82 -24.04
C LYS A 498 5.51 -15.47 -23.46
N GLU A 499 6.44 -15.04 -24.31
CA GLU A 499 7.77 -14.59 -23.90
C GLU A 499 7.69 -13.44 -22.88
N LEU A 500 6.80 -12.49 -23.13
CA LEU A 500 6.57 -11.32 -22.28
C LEU A 500 5.68 -11.60 -21.06
N GLY A 501 5.11 -12.80 -20.93
CA GLY A 501 4.19 -13.11 -19.83
C GLY A 501 2.87 -12.33 -19.89
N ILE A 502 2.43 -11.88 -21.07
CA ILE A 502 1.19 -11.12 -21.26
C ILE A 502 0.08 -12.05 -21.77
N ARG A 503 -1.10 -11.96 -21.14
CA ARG A 503 -2.31 -12.57 -21.70
C ARG A 503 -3.03 -11.60 -22.64
N LEU A 504 -3.54 -12.12 -23.74
CA LEU A 504 -4.32 -11.37 -24.71
C LEU A 504 -5.81 -11.56 -24.43
N ALA A 505 -6.57 -10.48 -24.41
CA ALA A 505 -7.99 -10.50 -24.12
C ALA A 505 -8.81 -9.91 -25.28
N ILE A 506 -9.89 -10.57 -25.65
CA ILE A 506 -10.82 -10.15 -26.70
C ILE A 506 -12.08 -9.60 -26.03
N GLU A 507 -12.45 -8.36 -26.35
CA GLU A 507 -13.70 -7.79 -25.87
C GLU A 507 -14.88 -8.14 -26.76
N ASN A 508 -16.04 -8.43 -26.14
CA ASN A 508 -17.30 -8.47 -26.86
C ASN A 508 -17.68 -7.06 -27.29
N HIS A 509 -17.73 -6.83 -28.61
CA HIS A 509 -18.03 -5.50 -29.13
C HIS A 509 -18.66 -5.53 -30.52
N GLY A 510 -18.04 -6.22 -31.48
CA GLY A 510 -18.49 -6.15 -32.86
C GLY A 510 -17.70 -7.09 -33.76
N GLY A 511 -18.18 -7.25 -35.00
CA GLY A 511 -17.59 -8.16 -35.96
C GLY A 511 -17.45 -9.58 -35.40
N PRO A 512 -16.27 -10.23 -35.51
CA PRO A 512 -16.10 -11.60 -35.02
C PRO A 512 -16.30 -11.74 -33.51
N SER A 513 -16.07 -10.68 -32.73
CA SER A 513 -16.24 -10.69 -31.27
C SER A 513 -17.62 -10.24 -30.82
N LYS A 514 -18.58 -10.07 -31.73
CA LYS A 514 -19.95 -9.63 -31.40
C LYS A 514 -20.72 -10.64 -30.52
N THR A 515 -20.40 -11.93 -30.62
CA THR A 515 -21.07 -13.02 -29.89
C THR A 515 -20.08 -13.78 -29.04
N ALA A 516 -20.55 -14.40 -27.94
CA ALA A 516 -19.68 -15.25 -27.12
C ALA A 516 -19.14 -16.44 -27.94
N ASP A 517 -19.96 -17.01 -28.83
CA ASP A 517 -19.57 -18.14 -29.67
C ASP A 517 -18.43 -17.76 -30.65
N GLY A 518 -18.47 -16.56 -31.24
CA GLY A 518 -17.38 -16.04 -32.06
C GLY A 518 -16.07 -15.90 -31.28
N ILE A 519 -16.12 -15.31 -30.07
CA ILE A 519 -14.95 -15.17 -29.19
C ILE A 519 -14.41 -16.53 -28.77
N ILE A 520 -15.28 -17.45 -28.33
CA ILE A 520 -14.89 -18.80 -27.88
C ILE A 520 -14.24 -19.58 -29.02
N ARG A 521 -14.72 -19.43 -30.27
CA ARG A 521 -14.06 -20.02 -31.44
C ARG A 521 -12.65 -19.49 -31.63
N ILE A 522 -12.42 -18.18 -31.48
CA ILE A 522 -11.07 -17.59 -31.57
C ILE A 522 -10.17 -18.13 -30.45
N ILE A 523 -10.66 -18.16 -29.20
CA ILE A 523 -9.93 -18.67 -28.04
C ILE A 523 -9.55 -20.15 -28.24
N ARG A 524 -10.48 -20.98 -28.69
CA ARG A 524 -10.23 -22.41 -28.94
C ARG A 524 -9.34 -22.66 -30.16
N GLY A 525 -9.42 -21.79 -31.16
CA GLY A 525 -8.54 -21.82 -32.33
C GLY A 525 -7.11 -21.38 -32.05
N THR A 526 -6.84 -20.82 -30.87
CA THR A 526 -5.52 -20.29 -30.47
C THR A 526 -4.98 -21.08 -29.27
N ASP A 527 -4.59 -20.40 -28.19
CA ASP A 527 -4.14 -21.03 -26.94
C ASP A 527 -4.93 -20.41 -25.79
N LYS A 528 -5.91 -21.16 -25.26
CA LYS A 528 -6.82 -20.72 -24.21
C LYS A 528 -6.17 -20.35 -22.87
N ALA A 529 -4.90 -20.73 -22.65
CA ALA A 529 -4.16 -20.30 -21.46
C ALA A 529 -3.64 -18.85 -21.61
N TRP A 530 -3.51 -18.36 -22.84
CA TRP A 530 -2.88 -17.09 -23.18
C TRP A 530 -3.81 -16.13 -23.92
N VAL A 531 -4.84 -16.63 -24.60
CA VAL A 531 -5.92 -15.85 -25.22
C VAL A 531 -7.22 -16.11 -24.46
N GLY A 532 -7.86 -15.04 -24.02
CA GLY A 532 -9.10 -15.08 -23.27
C GLY A 532 -10.01 -13.91 -23.64
N ALA A 533 -10.98 -13.63 -22.78
CA ALA A 533 -11.94 -12.56 -22.96
C ALA A 533 -11.65 -11.36 -22.05
N CYS A 534 -11.91 -10.16 -22.57
CA CYS A 534 -12.18 -8.96 -21.79
C CYS A 534 -13.69 -8.78 -21.76
N LEU A 535 -14.37 -9.31 -20.74
CA LEU A 535 -15.83 -9.30 -20.71
C LEU A 535 -16.34 -7.88 -20.47
N ASP A 536 -16.97 -7.28 -21.48
CA ASP A 536 -17.77 -6.07 -21.34
C ASP A 536 -19.20 -6.47 -20.98
N PHE A 537 -19.68 -5.99 -19.83
CA PHE A 537 -21.00 -6.36 -19.31
C PHE A 537 -22.16 -5.77 -20.11
N GLY A 538 -21.96 -4.69 -20.87
CA GLY A 538 -23.03 -3.96 -21.56
C GLY A 538 -23.03 -4.07 -23.07
N ASN A 539 -21.94 -4.54 -23.68
CA ASN A 539 -21.77 -4.51 -25.13
C ASN A 539 -22.32 -5.78 -25.81
N TRP A 540 -23.66 -5.91 -25.77
CA TRP A 540 -24.43 -7.00 -26.39
C TRP A 540 -25.56 -6.41 -27.22
N ASP A 541 -25.62 -6.79 -28.50
CA ASP A 541 -26.70 -6.36 -29.41
C ASP A 541 -28.09 -6.73 -28.89
N ASP A 542 -28.24 -7.98 -28.44
CA ASP A 542 -29.47 -8.47 -27.83
C ASP A 542 -29.33 -8.53 -26.30
N ARG A 543 -29.88 -7.51 -25.63
CA ARG A 543 -29.85 -7.45 -24.16
C ARG A 543 -30.74 -8.50 -23.49
N THR A 544 -31.64 -9.18 -24.22
CA THR A 544 -32.48 -10.25 -23.65
C THR A 544 -31.68 -11.52 -23.38
N THR A 545 -30.63 -11.77 -24.17
CA THR A 545 -29.75 -12.95 -24.05
C THR A 545 -28.42 -12.65 -23.35
N MET A 546 -28.12 -11.38 -23.08
CA MET A 546 -26.90 -10.88 -22.42
C MET A 546 -26.36 -11.78 -21.30
N TYR A 547 -27.19 -12.17 -20.30
CA TYR A 547 -26.69 -12.98 -19.18
C TYR A 547 -26.29 -14.40 -19.59
N ALA A 548 -26.96 -14.98 -20.59
CA ALA A 548 -26.61 -16.29 -21.12
C ALA A 548 -25.27 -16.22 -21.89
N GLU A 549 -25.06 -15.15 -22.64
CA GLU A 549 -23.78 -14.89 -23.33
C GLU A 549 -22.64 -14.62 -22.33
N ILE A 550 -22.90 -13.83 -21.27
CA ILE A 550 -21.96 -13.65 -20.14
C ILE A 550 -21.59 -15.00 -19.53
N GLU A 551 -22.57 -15.88 -19.30
CA GLU A 551 -22.33 -17.21 -18.70
C GLU A 551 -21.50 -18.13 -19.60
N LYS A 552 -21.69 -18.08 -20.92
CA LYS A 552 -20.83 -18.79 -21.89
C LYS A 552 -19.38 -18.30 -21.81
N LEU A 553 -19.18 -16.98 -21.68
CA LEU A 553 -17.85 -16.35 -21.80
C LEU A 553 -17.08 -16.32 -20.48
N ALA A 554 -17.78 -16.28 -19.34
CA ALA A 554 -17.20 -16.17 -17.99
C ALA A 554 -16.03 -17.11 -17.67
N PRO A 555 -15.97 -18.38 -18.16
CA PRO A 555 -14.84 -19.27 -17.91
C PRO A 555 -13.53 -18.86 -18.58
N TYR A 556 -13.57 -17.94 -19.56
CA TYR A 556 -12.40 -17.54 -20.35
C TYR A 556 -11.92 -16.11 -20.03
N VAL A 557 -12.46 -15.47 -18.99
CA VAL A 557 -12.25 -14.05 -18.71
C VAL A 557 -10.89 -13.81 -18.06
N PHE A 558 -10.11 -12.88 -18.64
CA PHE A 558 -8.85 -12.37 -18.06
C PHE A 558 -8.98 -10.94 -17.55
N HIS A 559 -9.91 -10.16 -18.09
CA HIS A 559 -10.20 -8.78 -17.69
C HIS A 559 -11.69 -8.48 -17.88
N THR A 560 -12.20 -7.39 -17.32
CA THR A 560 -13.59 -6.99 -17.54
C THR A 560 -13.72 -5.49 -17.73
N HIS A 561 -14.71 -5.08 -18.53
CA HIS A 561 -15.27 -3.74 -18.53
C HIS A 561 -16.65 -3.77 -17.86
N VAL A 562 -16.69 -3.23 -16.65
CA VAL A 562 -17.91 -2.97 -15.87
C VAL A 562 -18.57 -1.72 -16.45
N LYS A 563 -19.43 -1.94 -17.45
CA LYS A 563 -20.14 -0.89 -18.19
C LYS A 563 -21.13 -0.13 -17.31
N VAL A 564 -21.06 1.20 -17.30
CA VAL A 564 -21.96 2.04 -16.50
C VAL A 564 -22.60 3.08 -17.41
N VAL A 565 -23.94 3.07 -17.48
CA VAL A 565 -24.70 4.00 -18.33
C VAL A 565 -25.59 4.90 -17.49
N ALA A 566 -26.32 4.37 -16.52
CA ALA A 566 -27.21 5.18 -15.70
C ALA A 566 -27.38 4.60 -14.29
N PHE A 567 -27.77 5.44 -13.34
CA PHE A 567 -28.09 5.02 -11.98
C PHE A 567 -29.57 5.27 -11.67
N ASP A 568 -30.21 4.35 -10.95
CA ASP A 568 -31.53 4.55 -10.38
C ASP A 568 -31.50 5.48 -9.16
N ARG A 569 -32.68 5.82 -8.62
CA ARG A 569 -32.82 6.67 -7.42
C ARG A 569 -32.20 6.07 -6.15
N TYR A 570 -31.88 4.78 -6.15
CA TYR A 570 -31.28 4.04 -5.05
C TYR A 570 -29.75 3.91 -5.18
N GLY A 571 -29.19 4.41 -6.29
CA GLY A 571 -27.75 4.36 -6.56
C GLY A 571 -27.27 3.04 -7.17
N ASN A 572 -28.17 2.19 -7.67
CA ASN A 572 -27.79 1.02 -8.46
C ASN A 572 -27.63 1.41 -9.93
N GLU A 573 -26.75 0.74 -10.66
CA GLU A 573 -26.73 0.86 -12.13
C GLU A 573 -28.05 0.28 -12.67
N SER A 574 -28.74 1.04 -13.53
CA SER A 574 -30.14 0.74 -13.90
C SER A 574 -30.31 -0.04 -15.20
N THR A 575 -29.21 -0.31 -15.92
CA THR A 575 -29.24 -0.99 -17.23
C THR A 575 -28.73 -2.44 -17.16
N ILE A 576 -27.97 -2.79 -16.11
CA ILE A 576 -27.38 -4.10 -15.89
C ILE A 576 -27.62 -4.52 -14.42
N ASP A 577 -28.16 -5.73 -14.23
CA ASP A 577 -28.27 -6.38 -12.93
C ASP A 577 -26.88 -6.91 -12.53
N TYR A 578 -26.10 -6.03 -11.89
CA TYR A 578 -24.77 -6.35 -11.42
C TYR A 578 -24.70 -7.48 -10.39
N PRO A 579 -25.62 -7.60 -9.42
CA PRO A 579 -25.69 -8.80 -8.58
C PRO A 579 -25.71 -10.10 -9.39
N LYS A 580 -26.55 -10.18 -10.43
CA LYS A 580 -26.62 -11.35 -11.32
C LYS A 580 -25.35 -11.54 -12.14
N ALA A 581 -24.87 -10.48 -12.78
CA ALA A 581 -23.71 -10.52 -13.67
C ALA A 581 -22.41 -10.89 -12.93
N LEU A 582 -22.15 -10.25 -11.77
CA LEU A 582 -21.03 -10.57 -10.90
C LEU A 582 -21.17 -11.96 -10.28
N GLY A 583 -22.40 -12.40 -9.99
CA GLY A 583 -22.68 -13.75 -9.52
C GLY A 583 -22.29 -14.84 -10.54
N ILE A 584 -22.54 -14.61 -11.83
CA ILE A 584 -22.09 -15.52 -12.91
C ILE A 584 -20.56 -15.58 -12.93
N LEU A 585 -19.90 -14.42 -12.94
CA LEU A 585 -18.45 -14.33 -13.01
C LEU A 585 -17.76 -14.92 -11.77
N ALA A 586 -18.32 -14.73 -10.58
CA ALA A 586 -17.78 -15.27 -9.34
C ALA A 586 -17.82 -16.81 -9.31
N ARG A 587 -18.84 -17.45 -9.91
CA ARG A 587 -18.95 -18.92 -9.97
C ARG A 587 -17.82 -19.59 -10.78
N THR A 588 -17.14 -18.85 -11.65
CA THR A 588 -16.02 -19.38 -12.44
C THR A 588 -14.67 -19.26 -11.73
N GLY A 589 -14.63 -18.69 -10.53
CA GLY A 589 -13.38 -18.46 -9.79
C GLY A 589 -12.57 -17.26 -10.30
N TYR A 590 -13.21 -16.35 -11.05
CA TYR A 590 -12.56 -15.14 -11.51
C TYR A 590 -12.09 -14.27 -10.34
N HIS A 591 -10.83 -13.82 -10.43
CA HIS A 591 -10.17 -12.99 -9.42
C HIS A 591 -9.31 -11.89 -10.09
N GLY A 592 -9.59 -11.58 -11.36
CA GLY A 592 -8.93 -10.52 -12.10
C GLY A 592 -9.46 -9.13 -11.75
N ALA A 593 -9.24 -8.17 -12.64
CA ALA A 593 -9.70 -6.81 -12.44
C ALA A 593 -11.19 -6.65 -12.76
N LEU A 594 -11.92 -5.90 -11.93
CA LEU A 594 -13.20 -5.31 -12.29
C LEU A 594 -12.96 -3.85 -12.69
N SER A 595 -12.81 -3.59 -14.00
CA SER A 595 -12.49 -2.26 -14.51
C SER A 595 -13.75 -1.49 -14.88
N ILE A 596 -14.05 -0.43 -14.13
CA ILE A 596 -15.20 0.45 -14.38
C ILE A 596 -15.00 1.21 -15.69
N GLU A 597 -16.00 1.13 -16.57
CA GLU A 597 -16.07 1.91 -17.81
C GLU A 597 -17.37 2.72 -17.82
N PHE A 598 -17.26 4.03 -17.59
CA PHE A 598 -18.40 4.94 -17.54
C PHE A 598 -18.68 5.57 -18.92
N GLU A 599 -19.87 5.30 -19.45
CA GLU A 599 -20.39 5.87 -20.69
C GLU A 599 -21.70 6.63 -20.51
N GLY A 600 -22.16 6.76 -19.27
CA GLY A 600 -23.38 7.49 -18.94
C GLY A 600 -23.31 9.00 -19.18
N GLU A 601 -24.47 9.63 -19.07
CA GLU A 601 -24.57 11.08 -19.04
C GLU A 601 -24.08 11.66 -17.70
N GLY A 602 -23.48 12.85 -17.75
CA GLY A 602 -23.04 13.59 -16.56
C GLY A 602 -21.54 13.49 -16.28
N ASP A 603 -21.16 13.82 -15.04
CA ASP A 603 -19.75 13.87 -14.63
C ASP A 603 -19.16 12.46 -14.44
N PRO A 604 -18.12 12.08 -15.19
CA PRO A 604 -17.52 10.75 -15.10
C PRO A 604 -16.84 10.49 -13.76
N VAL A 605 -16.36 11.51 -13.05
CA VAL A 605 -15.79 11.34 -11.70
C VAL A 605 -16.87 10.83 -10.75
N THR A 606 -18.05 11.45 -10.77
CA THR A 606 -19.22 11.03 -10.00
C THR A 606 -19.68 9.63 -10.40
N GLY A 607 -19.78 9.36 -11.71
CA GLY A 607 -20.21 8.05 -12.23
C GLY A 607 -19.31 6.91 -11.78
N VAL A 608 -17.99 7.05 -11.98
CA VAL A 608 -17.00 6.05 -11.56
C VAL A 608 -16.98 5.88 -10.05
N THR A 609 -17.08 6.96 -9.28
CA THR A 609 -17.10 6.91 -7.81
C THR A 609 -18.32 6.16 -7.27
N LYS A 610 -19.50 6.40 -7.84
CA LYS A 610 -20.72 5.66 -7.48
C LYS A 610 -20.59 4.18 -7.78
N MET A 611 -20.06 3.84 -8.96
CA MET A 611 -19.90 2.43 -9.34
C MET A 611 -18.84 1.72 -8.49
N ARG A 612 -17.73 2.39 -8.17
CA ARG A 612 -16.72 1.92 -7.22
C ARG A 612 -17.37 1.49 -5.90
N ASP A 613 -18.19 2.37 -5.33
CA ASP A 613 -18.87 2.10 -4.06
C ASP A 613 -19.89 0.97 -4.15
N LEU A 614 -20.54 0.81 -5.30
CA LEU A 614 -21.45 -0.29 -5.56
C LEU A 614 -20.70 -1.64 -5.67
N LEU A 615 -19.62 -1.69 -6.45
CA LEU A 615 -18.82 -2.91 -6.64
C LEU A 615 -18.19 -3.41 -5.34
N VAL A 616 -17.69 -2.51 -4.49
CA VAL A 616 -17.15 -2.87 -3.17
C VAL A 616 -18.21 -3.55 -2.29
N LYS A 617 -19.49 -3.20 -2.45
CA LYS A 617 -20.59 -3.84 -1.74
C LYS A 617 -20.93 -5.21 -2.33
N LEU A 618 -21.03 -5.28 -3.67
CA LEU A 618 -21.60 -6.41 -4.41
C LEU A 618 -20.62 -7.56 -4.67
N TRP A 619 -19.33 -7.27 -4.89
CA TRP A 619 -18.39 -8.32 -5.26
C TRP A 619 -18.05 -9.20 -4.06
N MET A 620 -18.50 -10.44 -4.13
CA MET A 620 -18.15 -11.48 -3.15
C MET A 620 -16.94 -12.32 -3.62
N GLY A 621 -16.76 -12.48 -4.94
CA GLY A 621 -15.67 -13.25 -5.56
C GLY A 621 -15.56 -14.70 -5.07
N ALA A 622 -14.44 -15.36 -5.36
CA ALA A 622 -14.05 -16.58 -4.66
C ALA A 622 -13.40 -16.22 -3.31
N PRO A 623 -13.65 -16.98 -2.22
CA PRO A 623 -12.88 -16.81 -0.99
C PRO A 623 -11.39 -17.04 -1.29
N LYS A 624 -10.48 -16.35 -0.58
CA LYS A 624 -9.07 -16.79 -0.53
C LYS A 624 -9.06 -18.25 -0.10
N THR A 625 -8.81 -19.19 -1.00
CA THR A 625 -8.76 -20.61 -0.66
C THR A 625 -7.56 -20.86 0.24
N VAL A 626 -7.83 -21.21 1.50
CA VAL A 626 -6.92 -22.05 2.30
C VAL A 626 -6.95 -23.44 1.65
N PRO A 627 -5.81 -24.07 1.33
CA PRO A 627 -5.81 -25.43 0.80
C PRO A 627 -6.33 -26.38 1.87
N ARG A 628 -7.39 -27.15 1.56
CA ARG A 628 -7.71 -28.36 2.32
C ARG A 628 -6.82 -29.49 1.81
N SER A 629 -5.73 -29.76 2.52
CA SER A 629 -5.18 -31.11 2.56
C SER A 629 -6.10 -31.99 3.40
N SER A 630 -6.73 -32.97 2.78
CA SER A 630 -7.18 -34.16 3.50
C SER A 630 -7.01 -35.38 2.59
N ASN A 631 -5.98 -36.17 2.92
CA ASN A 631 -5.85 -37.56 2.49
C ASN A 631 -7.10 -38.36 2.88
N VAL A 632 -7.70 -39.07 1.92
CA VAL A 632 -8.48 -40.33 2.10
C VAL A 632 -8.42 -41.04 0.73
N THR A 633 -7.46 -41.94 0.47
CA THR A 633 -7.50 -43.42 0.63
C THR A 633 -7.64 -44.11 -0.72
N GLN A 634 -6.85 -45.17 -0.91
CA GLN A 634 -6.96 -46.19 -1.95
C GLN A 634 -8.41 -46.59 -2.26
N LEU A 635 -8.70 -46.97 -3.51
CA LEU A 635 -9.21 -48.30 -3.88
C LEU A 635 -9.45 -48.41 -5.40
N HIS A 636 -8.84 -49.48 -5.95
CA HIS A 636 -9.01 -50.15 -7.25
C HIS A 636 -8.64 -49.43 -8.56
#